data_AF-A0AAU9IGX7-F1
#
_entry.id   AF-A0AAU9IGX7-F1
#
_cell.length_a   1.000
_cell.length_b   1.000
_cell.length_c   1.000
_cell.angle_alpha   90.00
_cell.angle_beta   90.00
_cell.angle_gamma   90.00
#
_symmetry.space_group_name_H-M   'P 1'
#
loop_
_entity.id
_entity.type
_entity.pdbx_description
1 polymer ?
#
loop_
_entity_poly.entity_id
_entity_poly.type
_entity_poly.pdbx_seq_one_letter_code
_entity_poly.pdbx_strand_id
1 'polypeptide(L)'
;MDFETRKNAAELQAKEKEFEKLAAKANQNLRILYQRIRYVEEKCYLQNNEKCLSQIENYWLTLNQLEREESKRETIIQQKCEEEVPLHIKMLDDNNDSIVSKEEFDAYKNYWDCTSASRENLKNFTIKKANVLNEAFMNLKQYLPQKPS
;
A
#
# COMPACT_ATOMS: atom_id res chain seq x y z
N MET A 1 -5.74 3.70 -34.15
CA MET A 1 -4.51 3.63 -33.33
C MET A 1 -3.46 2.82 -34.09
N ASP A 2 -2.24 3.35 -34.24
CA ASP A 2 -1.14 2.65 -34.92
C ASP A 2 -0.59 1.47 -34.09
N PHE A 3 0.20 0.62 -34.74
CA PHE A 3 0.75 -0.61 -34.15
C PHE A 3 1.64 -0.33 -32.93
N GLU A 4 2.44 0.74 -32.97
CA GLU A 4 3.38 1.10 -31.91
C GLU A 4 2.64 1.57 -30.65
N THR A 5 1.61 2.40 -30.81
CA THR A 5 0.76 2.87 -29.71
C THR A 5 0.02 1.70 -29.04
N ARG A 6 -0.48 0.73 -29.81
CA ARG A 6 -1.11 -0.49 -29.25
C ARG A 6 -0.14 -1.33 -28.45
N LYS A 7 1.10 -1.49 -28.95
CA LYS A 7 2.16 -2.22 -28.25
C LYS A 7 2.53 -1.53 -26.92
N ASN A 8 2.71 -0.21 -26.95
CA ASN A 8 3.05 0.57 -25.76
C ASN A 8 1.93 0.56 -24.71
N ALA A 9 0.66 0.60 -25.13
CA ALA A 9 -0.50 0.43 -24.24
C ALA A 9 -0.48 -0.94 -23.54
N ALA A 10 -0.24 -2.02 -24.29
CA ALA A 10 -0.16 -3.37 -23.72
C ALA A 10 1.01 -3.53 -22.73
N GLU A 11 2.17 -2.93 -23.01
CA GLU A 11 3.32 -2.94 -22.10
C GLU A 11 3.02 -2.18 -20.79
N LEU A 12 2.32 -1.05 -20.88
CA LEU A 12 1.94 -0.25 -19.71
C LEU A 12 0.93 -1.00 -18.82
N GLN A 13 -0.09 -1.62 -19.42
CA GLN A 13 -1.03 -2.47 -18.70
C GLN A 13 -0.36 -3.69 -18.04
N ALA A 14 0.65 -4.28 -18.69
CA ALA A 14 1.40 -5.39 -18.10
C ALA A 14 2.15 -4.95 -16.83
N LYS A 15 2.78 -3.77 -16.85
CA LYS A 15 3.46 -3.18 -15.68
C LYS A 15 2.49 -2.90 -14.54
N GLU A 16 1.29 -2.44 -14.83
CA GLU A 16 0.22 -2.24 -13.85
C GLU A 16 -0.18 -3.52 -13.14
N LYS A 17 -0.49 -4.56 -13.92
CA LYS A 17 -0.85 -5.88 -13.37
C LYS A 17 0.28 -6.47 -12.53
N GLU A 18 1.54 -6.23 -12.90
CA GLU A 18 2.69 -6.65 -12.09
C GLU A 18 2.75 -5.89 -10.76
N PHE A 19 2.58 -4.57 -10.80
CA PHE A 19 2.53 -3.74 -9.60
C PHE A 19 1.41 -4.16 -8.64
N GLU A 20 0.20 -4.38 -9.14
CA GLU A 20 -0.95 -4.85 -8.36
C GLU A 20 -0.67 -6.19 -7.66
N LYS A 21 -0.06 -7.14 -8.37
CA LYS A 21 0.32 -8.45 -7.79
C LYS A 21 1.33 -8.28 -6.66
N LEU A 22 2.34 -7.42 -6.84
CA LEU A 22 3.33 -7.13 -5.81
C LEU A 22 2.69 -6.45 -4.60
N ALA A 23 1.81 -5.48 -4.82
CA ALA A 23 1.06 -4.79 -3.77
C ALA A 23 0.17 -5.77 -2.98
N ALA A 24 -0.56 -6.65 -3.68
CA ALA A 24 -1.40 -7.68 -3.06
C ALA A 24 -0.58 -8.63 -2.17
N LYS A 25 0.58 -9.10 -2.64
CA LYS A 25 1.48 -9.97 -1.87
C LYS A 25 2.01 -9.25 -0.63
N ALA A 26 2.39 -7.98 -0.75
CA ALA A 26 2.88 -7.21 0.39
C ALA A 26 1.78 -6.96 1.43
N ASN A 27 0.55 -6.65 0.98
CA ASN A 27 -0.62 -6.51 1.85
C ASN A 27 -0.96 -7.82 2.58
N GLN A 28 -0.82 -8.97 1.91
CA GLN A 28 -0.98 -10.27 2.56
C GLN A 28 0.04 -10.49 3.68
N ASN A 29 1.31 -10.15 3.46
CA ASN A 29 2.36 -10.25 4.48
C ASN A 29 2.09 -9.33 5.68
N LEU A 30 1.66 -8.09 5.41
CA LEU A 30 1.27 -7.15 6.46
C LEU A 30 0.12 -7.72 7.29
N ARG A 31 -0.92 -8.27 6.66
CA ARG A 31 -2.06 -8.88 7.34
C ARG A 31 -1.65 -9.98 8.32
N ILE A 32 -0.68 -10.81 7.94
CA ILE A 32 -0.14 -11.86 8.82
C ILE A 32 0.53 -11.24 10.05
N LEU A 33 1.30 -10.15 9.89
CA LEU A 33 1.93 -9.46 11.03
C LEU A 33 0.89 -8.80 11.95
N TYR A 34 -0.15 -8.16 11.40
CA TYR A 34 -1.26 -7.63 12.19
C TYR A 34 -1.92 -8.72 13.02
N GLN A 35 -2.22 -9.89 12.41
CA GLN A 35 -2.82 -11.02 13.12
C GLN A 35 -1.93 -11.52 14.26
N ARG A 36 -0.61 -11.57 14.04
CA ARG A 36 0.35 -11.99 15.07
C ARG A 36 0.40 -11.02 16.25
N ILE A 37 0.41 -9.71 16.00
CA ILE A 37 0.41 -8.70 17.07
C ILE A 37 -0.92 -8.73 17.82
N ARG A 38 -2.06 -8.81 17.13
CA ARG A 38 -3.38 -8.96 17.76
C ARG A 38 -3.47 -10.20 18.64
N TYR A 39 -2.89 -11.31 18.20
CA TYR A 39 -2.81 -12.50 19.03
C TYR A 39 -2.00 -12.26 20.32
N VAL A 40 -0.88 -11.53 20.24
CA VAL A 40 -0.13 -11.16 21.46
C VAL A 40 -0.95 -10.23 22.35
N GLU A 41 -1.64 -9.25 21.75
CA GLU A 41 -2.54 -8.33 22.45
C GLU A 41 -3.62 -9.06 23.25
N GLU A 42 -4.31 -10.03 22.63
CA GLU A 42 -5.28 -10.89 23.31
C GLU A 42 -4.66 -11.63 24.51
N LYS A 43 -3.43 -12.14 24.38
CA LYS A 43 -2.73 -12.79 25.51
C LYS A 43 -2.39 -11.81 26.63
N CYS A 44 -1.96 -10.60 26.27
CA CYS A 44 -1.64 -9.57 27.26
C CYS A 44 -2.87 -9.10 28.02
N TYR A 45 -4.03 -9.00 27.37
CA TYR A 45 -5.31 -8.76 28.04
C TYR A 45 -5.69 -9.90 29.00
N LEU A 46 -5.61 -11.16 28.55
CA LEU A 46 -5.94 -12.32 29.41
C LEU A 46 -5.03 -12.42 30.65
N GLN A 47 -3.82 -11.89 30.58
CA GLN A 47 -2.86 -11.88 31.68
C GLN A 47 -2.89 -10.58 32.51
N ASN A 48 -3.74 -9.60 32.17
CA ASN A 48 -3.72 -8.26 32.75
C ASN A 48 -2.31 -7.62 32.72
N ASN A 49 -1.56 -7.83 31.63
CA ASN A 49 -0.19 -7.37 31.50
C ASN A 49 -0.15 -5.94 30.93
N GLU A 50 -0.31 -4.94 31.81
CA GLU A 50 -0.35 -3.52 31.44
C GLU A 50 0.89 -3.04 30.68
N LYS A 51 2.08 -3.56 31.03
CA LYS A 51 3.33 -3.21 30.35
C LYS A 51 3.31 -3.66 28.88
N CYS A 52 2.83 -4.87 28.62
CA CYS A 52 2.67 -5.36 27.24
C CYS A 52 1.62 -4.55 26.47
N LEU A 53 0.47 -4.28 27.08
CA LEU A 53 -0.61 -3.51 26.45
C LEU A 53 -0.16 -2.10 26.08
N SER A 54 0.57 -1.41 26.96
CA SER A 54 1.13 -0.09 26.67
C SER A 54 2.15 -0.12 25.52
N GLN A 55 2.98 -1.17 25.41
CA GLN A 55 3.88 -1.32 24.26
C GLN A 55 3.10 -1.53 22.95
N ILE A 56 2.06 -2.35 22.96
CA ILE A 56 1.18 -2.57 21.79
C ILE A 56 0.54 -1.26 21.35
N GLU A 57 0.01 -0.48 22.29
CA GLU A 57 -0.59 0.83 22.02
C GLU A 57 0.40 1.78 21.33
N ASN A 58 1.65 1.85 21.81
CA ASN A 58 2.69 2.67 21.18
C ASN A 58 2.99 2.26 19.73
N TYR A 59 2.99 0.95 19.43
CA TYR A 59 3.16 0.48 18.05
C TYR A 59 1.97 0.86 17.17
N TRP A 60 0.74 0.75 17.68
CA TRP A 60 -0.46 1.17 16.94
C TRP A 60 -0.48 2.68 16.68
N LEU A 61 -0.10 3.49 17.67
CA LEU A 61 0.05 4.94 17.50
C LEU A 61 1.10 5.27 16.42
N THR A 62 2.23 4.58 16.42
CA THR A 62 3.29 4.76 15.41
C THR A 62 2.80 4.41 14.00
N LEU A 63 2.07 3.31 13.85
CA LEU A 63 1.48 2.92 12.56
C LEU A 63 0.42 3.91 12.09
N ASN A 64 -0.46 4.36 12.98
CA ASN A 64 -1.49 5.35 12.66
C ASN A 64 -0.86 6.68 12.19
N GLN A 65 0.24 7.10 12.82
CA GLN A 65 0.94 8.32 12.41
C GLN A 65 1.56 8.16 11.01
N LEU A 66 2.21 7.02 10.75
CA LEU A 66 2.78 6.71 9.45
C LEU A 66 1.71 6.68 8.34
N GLU A 67 0.55 6.07 8.61
CA GLU A 67 -0.60 6.01 7.70
C GLU A 67 -1.16 7.40 7.37
N ARG A 68 -1.23 8.29 8.37
CA ARG A 68 -1.69 9.67 8.16
C ARG A 68 -0.72 10.48 7.31
N GLU A 69 0.58 10.31 7.52
CA GLU A 69 1.61 11.01 6.74
C GLU A 69 1.58 10.60 5.27
N GLU A 70 1.46 9.29 5.01
CA GLU A 70 1.38 8.80 3.63
C GLU A 70 0.05 9.19 2.97
N SER A 71 -1.08 9.08 3.68
CA SER A 71 -2.39 9.49 3.14
C SER A 71 -2.40 10.96 2.72
N LYS A 72 -1.84 11.86 3.53
CA LYS A 72 -1.70 13.28 3.16
C LYS A 72 -0.86 13.45 1.89
N ARG A 73 0.22 12.68 1.77
CA ARG A 73 1.14 12.76 0.63
C ARG A 73 0.48 12.26 -0.65
N GLU A 74 -0.22 11.13 -0.59
CA GLU A 74 -0.97 10.57 -1.72
C GLU A 74 -2.05 11.55 -2.19
N THR A 75 -2.81 12.17 -1.27
CA THR A 75 -3.80 13.20 -1.63
C THR A 75 -3.17 14.38 -2.38
N ILE A 76 -2.01 14.87 -1.95
CA ILE A 76 -1.31 15.98 -2.62
C ILE A 76 -0.86 15.56 -4.03
N ILE A 77 -0.38 14.33 -4.21
CA ILE A 77 0.07 13.83 -5.51
C ILE A 77 -1.12 13.60 -6.44
N GLN A 78 -2.19 12.98 -5.95
CA GLN A 78 -3.44 12.79 -6.71
C GLN A 78 -3.99 14.13 -7.17
N GLN A 79 -4.11 15.13 -6.29
CA GLN A 79 -4.59 16.46 -6.66
C GLN A 79 -3.75 17.09 -7.78
N LYS A 80 -2.41 17.04 -7.67
CA LYS A 80 -1.52 17.56 -8.71
C LYS A 80 -1.68 16.84 -10.04
N CYS A 81 -1.70 15.51 -10.01
CA CYS A 81 -1.79 14.71 -11.23
C CYS A 81 -3.19 14.77 -11.87
N GLU A 82 -4.25 14.91 -11.06
CA GLU A 82 -5.62 15.03 -11.53
C GLU A 82 -5.90 16.40 -12.15
N GLU A 83 -5.27 17.49 -11.68
CA GLU A 83 -5.39 18.80 -12.31
C GLU A 83 -4.80 18.83 -13.73
N GLU A 84 -3.83 17.97 -14.00
CA GLU A 84 -3.12 17.89 -15.29
C GLU A 84 -3.80 16.97 -16.32
N VAL A 85 -4.84 16.21 -15.94
CA VAL A 85 -5.48 15.20 -16.80
C VAL A 85 -6.94 15.55 -17.13
N PRO A 86 -7.34 15.58 -18.42
CA PRO A 86 -8.71 15.88 -18.81
C PRO A 86 -9.75 14.92 -18.18
N LEU A 87 -10.88 15.48 -17.70
CA LEU A 87 -11.95 14.77 -16.98
C LEU A 87 -12.53 13.54 -17.72
N HIS A 88 -12.55 13.55 -19.05
CA HIS A 88 -13.07 12.44 -19.86
C HIS A 88 -12.15 11.21 -19.87
N ILE A 89 -10.89 11.37 -19.45
CA ILE A 89 -9.88 10.31 -19.37
C ILE A 89 -9.82 9.74 -17.93
N LYS A 90 -10.21 10.55 -16.95
CA LYS A 90 -10.40 10.11 -15.55
C LYS A 90 -11.52 9.07 -15.37
N MET A 91 -12.48 9.00 -16.29
CA MET A 91 -13.61 8.05 -16.26
C MET A 91 -13.36 6.74 -17.02
N LEU A 92 -12.14 6.48 -17.49
CA LEU A 92 -11.78 5.16 -18.02
C LEU A 92 -11.70 4.09 -16.92
N ASP A 93 -11.75 4.52 -15.66
CA ASP A 93 -11.86 3.68 -14.48
C ASP A 93 -13.33 3.29 -14.28
N ASP A 94 -13.71 2.12 -14.80
CA ASP A 94 -14.58 1.15 -14.12
C ASP A 94 -15.14 0.08 -15.08
N ASN A 95 -15.15 0.28 -16.41
CA ASN A 95 -15.88 -0.65 -17.31
C ASN A 95 -15.37 -0.85 -18.75
N ASN A 96 -14.21 -0.33 -19.19
CA ASN A 96 -13.80 -0.61 -20.58
C ASN A 96 -12.28 -0.71 -20.80
N ASP A 97 -11.83 -1.95 -21.00
CA ASP A 97 -10.46 -2.44 -21.20
C ASP A 97 -9.74 -1.92 -22.47
N SER A 98 -10.16 -0.80 -23.06
CA SER A 98 -9.59 -0.36 -24.34
C SER A 98 -9.32 1.13 -24.37
N ILE A 99 -8.04 1.48 -24.22
CA ILE A 99 -7.50 2.69 -24.83
C ILE A 99 -7.81 2.57 -26.34
N VAL A 100 -8.59 3.49 -26.91
CA VAL A 100 -9.07 3.38 -28.31
C VAL A 100 -8.41 4.39 -29.25
N SER A 101 -7.81 5.45 -28.71
CA SER A 101 -7.10 6.51 -29.44
C SER A 101 -5.70 6.81 -28.90
N LYS A 102 -4.90 7.53 -29.69
CA LYS A 102 -3.56 7.97 -29.29
C LYS A 102 -3.61 9.06 -28.22
N GLU A 103 -4.60 9.95 -28.28
CA GLU A 103 -4.81 11.02 -27.29
C GLU A 103 -5.14 10.44 -25.91
N GLU A 104 -5.98 9.40 -25.86
CA GLU A 104 -6.25 8.66 -24.61
C GLU A 104 -5.02 7.93 -24.08
N PHE A 105 -4.19 7.34 -24.97
CA PHE A 105 -2.94 6.72 -24.56
C PHE A 105 -1.96 7.75 -23.98
N ASP A 106 -1.76 8.88 -24.65
CA ASP A 106 -0.80 9.91 -24.23
C ASP A 106 -1.21 10.52 -22.90
N ALA A 107 -2.52 10.76 -22.69
CA ALA A 107 -3.02 11.25 -21.42
C ALA A 107 -2.96 10.20 -20.30
N TYR A 108 -3.30 8.93 -20.59
CA TYR A 108 -3.15 7.83 -19.63
C TYR A 108 -1.67 7.65 -19.23
N LYS A 109 -0.76 7.74 -20.20
CA LYS A 109 0.68 7.70 -19.97
C LYS A 109 1.13 8.89 -19.13
N ASN A 110 0.66 10.10 -19.38
CA ASN A 110 0.99 11.27 -18.56
C ASN A 110 0.48 11.12 -17.12
N TYR A 111 -0.74 10.62 -16.94
CA TYR A 111 -1.27 10.29 -15.62
C TYR A 111 -0.43 9.21 -14.93
N TRP A 112 -0.08 8.15 -15.66
CA TRP A 112 0.77 7.08 -15.18
C TRP A 112 2.14 7.61 -14.74
N ASP A 113 2.79 8.41 -15.57
CA ASP A 113 4.11 8.98 -15.32
C ASP A 113 4.06 9.95 -14.12
N CYS A 114 3.00 10.77 -14.00
CA CYS A 114 2.79 11.65 -12.85
C CYS A 114 2.60 10.85 -11.53
N THR A 115 1.80 9.78 -11.58
CA THR A 115 1.52 8.92 -10.41
C THR A 115 2.63 7.90 -10.13
N SER A 116 3.59 7.72 -11.03
CA SER A 116 4.69 6.75 -10.88
C SER A 116 5.53 7.00 -9.62
N ALA A 117 5.77 8.26 -9.28
CA ALA A 117 6.45 8.66 -8.05
C ALA A 117 5.64 8.23 -6.80
N SER A 118 4.31 8.30 -6.86
CA SER A 118 3.41 7.78 -5.80
C SER A 118 3.58 6.27 -5.63
N ARG A 119 3.71 5.50 -6.71
CA ARG A 119 3.88 4.03 -6.63
C ARG A 119 5.18 3.62 -5.93
N GLU A 120 6.28 4.32 -6.20
CA GLU A 120 7.53 4.11 -5.46
C GLU A 120 7.40 4.49 -3.98
N ASN A 121 6.64 5.54 -3.68
CA ASN A 121 6.33 5.93 -2.31
C ASN A 121 5.49 4.89 -1.57
N LEU A 122 4.42 4.38 -2.21
CA LEU A 122 3.59 3.30 -1.69
C LEU A 122 4.41 2.05 -1.37
N LYS A 123 5.39 1.70 -2.23
CA LYS A 123 6.33 0.60 -1.94
C LYS A 123 7.17 0.89 -0.70
N ASN A 124 7.77 2.07 -0.60
CA ASN A 124 8.58 2.48 0.56
C ASN A 124 7.74 2.53 1.84
N PHE A 125 6.51 3.02 1.77
CA PHE A 125 5.55 3.05 2.86
C PHE A 125 5.18 1.63 3.33
N THR A 126 4.92 0.73 2.38
CA THR A 126 4.65 -0.69 2.68
C THR A 126 5.84 -1.34 3.41
N ILE A 127 7.08 -1.04 3.00
CA ILE A 127 8.30 -1.49 3.68
C ILE A 127 8.38 -0.91 5.10
N LYS A 128 8.13 0.40 5.28
CA LYS A 128 8.12 1.04 6.60
C LYS A 128 7.09 0.41 7.53
N LYS A 129 5.86 0.16 7.06
CA LYS A 129 4.82 -0.56 7.84
C LYS A 129 5.29 -1.95 8.24
N ALA A 130 5.88 -2.71 7.32
CA ALA A 130 6.37 -4.05 7.60
C ALA A 130 7.50 -4.03 8.65
N ASN A 131 8.39 -3.04 8.62
CA ASN A 131 9.45 -2.88 9.60
C ASN A 131 8.89 -2.59 11.00
N VAL A 132 7.99 -1.62 11.13
CA VAL A 132 7.35 -1.29 12.43
C VAL A 132 6.62 -2.52 12.99
N LEU A 133 5.86 -3.24 12.18
CA LEU A 133 5.15 -4.44 12.61
C LEU A 133 6.09 -5.60 12.97
N ASN A 134 7.19 -5.76 12.24
CA ASN A 134 8.19 -6.79 12.55
C ASN A 134 8.92 -6.47 13.85
N GLU A 135 9.35 -5.23 14.05
CA GLU A 135 9.97 -4.78 15.30
C GLU A 135 9.03 -4.96 16.49
N ALA A 136 7.77 -4.53 16.33
CA ALA A 136 6.72 -4.75 17.31
C ALA A 136 6.59 -6.23 17.65
N PHE A 137 6.45 -7.10 16.65
CA PHE A 137 6.32 -8.53 16.89
C PHE A 137 7.55 -9.13 17.57
N MET A 138 8.76 -8.77 17.17
CA MET A 138 10.00 -9.27 17.79
C MET A 138 10.11 -8.87 19.26
N ASN A 139 9.75 -7.62 19.58
CA ASN A 139 9.74 -7.12 20.96
C ASN A 139 8.62 -7.75 21.80
N LEU A 140 7.48 -8.03 21.20
CA LEU A 140 6.30 -8.56 21.88
C LEU A 140 6.34 -10.08 22.07
N LYS A 141 7.17 -10.82 21.31
CA LYS A 141 7.34 -12.29 21.44
C LYS A 141 7.67 -12.73 22.86
N GLN A 142 8.36 -11.91 23.65
CA GLN A 142 8.70 -12.23 25.04
C GLN A 142 7.47 -12.40 25.95
N TYR A 143 6.31 -11.87 25.55
CA TYR A 143 5.05 -11.97 26.29
C TYR A 143 4.21 -13.17 25.86
N LEU A 144 4.65 -13.92 24.85
CA LEU A 144 3.99 -15.16 24.48
C LEU A 144 4.32 -16.27 25.49
N PRO A 145 3.35 -17.14 25.83
CA PRO A 145 3.62 -18.28 26.68
C PRO A 145 4.69 -19.16 26.04
N GLN A 146 5.76 -19.42 26.78
CA GLN A 146 6.77 -20.38 26.34
C GLN A 146 6.14 -21.78 26.33
N LYS A 147 6.43 -22.57 25.29
CA LYS A 147 6.02 -23.97 25.25
C LYS A 147 6.60 -24.67 26.49
N PRO A 148 5.79 -25.43 27.27
CA PRO A 148 6.36 -26.25 28.32
C PRO A 148 7.37 -27.22 27.69
N SER A 149 8.56 -27.28 28.30
CA SER A 149 9.66 -28.17 27.92
C SER A 149 9.37 -29.61 28.32
#